data_AF-A0A956VP21-F1
#
_entry.id   AF-A0A956VP21-F1
#
_cell.length_a   1.000
_cell.length_b   1.000
_cell.length_c   1.000
_cell.angle_alpha   90.00
_cell.angle_beta   90.00
_cell.angle_gamma   90.00
#
_symmetry.space_group_name_H-M   'P 1'
#
loop_
_entity.id
_entity.type
_entity.pdbx_description
1 polymer ?
#
loop_
_entity_poly.entity_id
_entity_poly.type
_entity_poly.pdbx_seq_one_letter_code
_entity_poly.pdbx_strand_id
1 'polypeptide(L)' 'MADQTRNRRPTGMSGAAVVAGLFIGLGVGILTDEVAAGALVGLGAGFLGMILMRALLGDW' A
#
# COMPACT_ATOMS: atom_id res chain seq x y z
N MET A 1 10.92 -25.46 -28.22
CA MET A 1 10.50 -25.88 -26.86
C MET A 1 9.98 -24.64 -26.16
N ALA A 2 8.73 -24.72 -25.71
CA ALA A 2 7.89 -23.61 -25.30
C ALA A 2 8.25 -23.03 -23.91
N ASP A 3 7.93 -21.74 -23.76
CA ASP A 3 7.47 -21.10 -22.52
C ASP A 3 8.33 -21.22 -21.26
N GLN A 4 9.41 -20.45 -21.18
CA GLN A 4 9.95 -20.00 -19.89
C GLN A 4 10.16 -18.49 -19.85
N THR A 5 9.25 -17.72 -20.43
CA THR A 5 8.94 -16.40 -19.89
C THR A 5 8.25 -16.59 -18.54
N ARG A 6 9.02 -17.00 -17.53
CA ARG A 6 8.63 -16.88 -16.13
C ARG A 6 8.60 -15.38 -15.82
N ASN A 7 7.55 -14.74 -16.31
CA ASN A 7 7.08 -13.44 -15.91
C ASN A 7 6.72 -13.55 -14.43
N ARG A 8 7.73 -13.49 -13.55
CA ARG A 8 7.52 -13.22 -12.13
C ARG A 8 6.89 -11.84 -12.10
N ARG A 9 5.55 -11.81 -12.08
CA ARG A 9 4.76 -10.59 -11.92
C ARG A 9 5.39 -9.81 -10.76
N PRO A 10 6.03 -8.67 -11.01
CA PRO A 10 6.63 -7.90 -9.94
C PRO A 10 5.48 -7.31 -9.14
N THR A 11 5.19 -7.89 -7.98
CA THR A 11 4.88 -7.16 -6.74
C THR A 11 3.92 -5.94 -6.88
N GLY A 12 2.94 -6.01 -7.79
CA GLY A 12 2.08 -4.86 -8.13
C GLY A 12 1.04 -4.56 -7.05
N MET A 13 0.73 -5.56 -6.21
CA MET A 13 -0.18 -5.40 -5.07
C MET A 13 0.41 -4.56 -3.93
N SER A 14 1.74 -4.53 -3.81
CA SER A 14 2.40 -3.72 -2.80
C SER A 14 2.16 -2.23 -3.03
N GLY A 15 2.39 -1.72 -4.25
CA GLY A 15 2.14 -0.31 -4.56
C GLY A 15 0.69 0.13 -4.33
N ALA A 16 -0.28 -0.75 -4.61
CA ALA A 16 -1.70 -0.46 -4.46
C ALA A 16 -2.11 -0.20 -3.00
N ALA A 17 -1.51 -0.88 -2.03
CA ALA A 17 -1.85 -0.70 -0.61
C ALA A 17 -1.44 0.69 -0.08
N VAL A 18 -0.31 1.24 -0.53
CA VAL A 18 0.10 2.61 -0.17
C VAL A 18 -0.81 3.66 -0.80
N VAL A 19 -1.18 3.47 -2.08
CA VAL A 19 -2.12 4.38 -2.75
C VAL A 19 -3.49 4.35 -2.06
N ALA A 20 -3.98 3.17 -1.70
CA ALA A 20 -5.24 3.04 -0.95
C ALA A 20 -5.17 3.73 0.41
N GLY A 21 -4.08 3.52 1.17
CA GLY A 21 -3.84 4.20 2.45
C GLY A 21 -3.81 5.72 2.30
N LEU A 22 -3.15 6.24 1.27
CA LEU A 22 -3.08 7.68 0.98
C LEU A 22 -4.45 8.27 0.67
N PHE A 23 -5.27 7.61 -0.16
CA PHE A 23 -6.61 8.10 -0.49
C PHE A 23 -7.54 8.08 0.73
N ILE A 24 -7.46 7.03 1.56
CA ILE A 24 -8.20 6.97 2.82
C ILE A 24 -7.74 8.09 3.76
N GLY A 25 -6.43 8.29 3.90
CA GLY A 25 -5.88 9.35 4.73
C GLY A 25 -6.26 10.75 4.26
N LEU A 26 -6.27 11.00 2.95
CA LEU A 26 -6.76 12.25 2.38
C LEU A 26 -8.25 12.45 2.66
N GLY A 27 -9.07 11.42 2.51
CA GLY A 27 -10.50 11.49 2.83
C GLY A 27 -10.74 11.85 4.31
N VAL A 28 -9.98 11.24 5.23
CA VAL A 28 -10.04 11.56 6.66
C VAL A 28 -9.51 12.97 6.94
N GLY A 29 -8.41 13.36 6.31
CA GLY A 29 -7.80 14.69 6.48
C GLY A 29 -8.67 15.82 5.95
N ILE A 30 -9.45 15.59 4.89
CA ILE A 30 -10.46 16.55 4.41
C ILE A 30 -11.59 16.67 5.43
N LEU A 31 -11.98 15.59 6.10
CA LEU A 31 -13.07 15.60 7.09
C LEU A 31 -12.66 16.30 8.39
N THR A 32 -11.38 16.26 8.76
CA THR A 32 -10.84 16.92 9.96
C THR A 32 -10.22 18.29 9.68
N ASP A 33 -10.34 18.83 8.46
CA ASP A 33 -9.68 20.07 7.99
C ASP A 33 -8.14 20.06 8.08
N GLU A 34 -7.56 18.89 8.35
CA GLU A 34 -6.12 18.66 8.56
C GLU A 34 -5.58 17.71 7.50
N VAL A 35 -5.68 18.16 6.25
CA VAL A 35 -5.33 17.39 5.04
C VAL A 35 -3.90 16.84 5.10
N ALA A 36 -2.95 17.64 5.58
CA ALA A 36 -1.56 17.22 5.70
C ALA A 36 -1.38 16.08 6.72
N ALA A 37 -2.06 16.17 7.87
CA ALA A 37 -2.02 15.12 8.89
C ALA A 37 -2.69 13.85 8.39
N GLY A 38 -3.87 13.97 7.76
CA GLY A 38 -4.57 12.83 7.17
C GLY A 38 -3.75 12.12 6.09
N ALA A 39 -3.10 12.87 5.18
CA ALA A 39 -2.24 12.29 4.16
C ALA A 39 -1.04 11.54 4.75
N LEU A 40 -0.37 12.11 5.76
CA LEU A 40 0.75 11.45 6.45
C LEU A 40 0.31 10.19 7.20
N VAL A 41 -0.83 10.26 7.90
CA VAL A 41 -1.40 9.12 8.61
C VAL A 41 -1.80 8.02 7.63
N GLY A 42 -2.45 8.37 6.51
CA GLY A 42 -2.83 7.41 5.48
C GLY A 42 -1.64 6.73 4.80
N LEU A 43 -0.59 7.49 4.50
CA LEU A 43 0.63 6.96 3.90
C LEU A 43 1.38 6.06 4.89
N GLY A 44 1.48 6.48 6.16
CA GLY A 44 2.04 5.69 7.25
C GLY A 44 1.26 4.38 7.48
N ALA A 45 -0.07 4.44 7.54
CA ALA A 45 -0.92 3.27 7.71
C ALA A 45 -0.85 2.32 6.49
N GLY A 46 -0.81 2.85 5.27
CA GLY A 46 -0.65 2.05 4.05
C GLY A 46 0.70 1.34 3.99
N PHE A 47 1.77 2.00 4.41
CA PHE A 47 3.11 1.39 4.48
C PHE A 47 3.19 0.34 5.59
N LEU A 48 2.65 0.65 6.76
CA LEU A 48 2.64 -0.26 7.91
C LEU A 48 1.78 -1.50 7.62
N GLY A 49 0.61 -1.33 7.00
CA GLY A 49 -0.26 -2.43 6.57
C GLY A 49 0.45 -3.34 5.57
N MET A 50 1.26 -2.78 4.67
CA MET A 50 2.02 -3.57 3.71
C MET A 50 3.16 -4.36 4.37
N ILE A 51 3.90 -3.75 5.31
CA ILE A 51 4.93 -4.44 6.11
C ILE A 51 4.28 -5.58 6.90
N LEU A 52 3.15 -5.31 7.55
CA LEU A 52 2.46 -6.28 8.39
C LEU A 52 1.88 -7.42 7.55
N MET A 53 1.29 -7.12 6.41
CA MET A 53 0.77 -8.13 5.48
C MET A 53 1.90 -8.98 4.92
N ARG A 54 3.05 -8.39 4.61
CA ARG A 54 4.23 -9.14 4.17
C ARG A 54 4.86 -9.98 5.28
N ALA A 55 4.83 -9.51 6.53
CA ALA A 55 5.27 -10.26 7.70
C ALA A 55 4.31 -11.42 8.05
N LEU A 56 2.99 -11.22 7.89
CA LEU A 56 1.97 -12.21 8.21
C LEU A 56 1.78 -13.26 7.10
N LEU A 57 1.88 -12.88 5.81
CA LEU A 57 1.72 -13.80 4.69
C LEU A 57 3.01 -14.57 4.35
N GLY A 58 4.15 -14.21 4.95
CA GLY A 58 5.35 -15.04 4.92
C GLY A 58 6.04 -15.19 3.56
N ASP A 59 5.87 -14.23 2.65
CA ASP A 59 6.55 -14.23 1.35
C ASP A 59 8.05 -13.87 1.56
N TRP A 60 8.86 -14.92 1.78
CA TRP A 60 10.34 -14.90 1.80
C TRP A 60 10.92 -15.28 0.44
#